data_AF-A0A0F9B7M0-F1
#
_entry.id   AF-A0A0F9B7M0-F1
#
_cell.length_a   1.000
_cell.length_b   1.000
_cell.length_c   1.000
_cell.angle_alpha   90.00
_cell.angle_beta   90.00
_cell.angle_gamma   90.00
#
_symmetry.space_group_name_H-M   'P 1'
#
loop_
_entity.id
_entity.type
_entity.pdbx_description
1 polymer ?
#
loop_
_entity_poly.entity_id
_entity_poly.type
_entity_poly.pdbx_seq_one_letter_code
_entity_poly.pdbx_strand_id
1 'polypeptide(L)' 'RYRVKTTIKDGVKKKIRLAFSAKTNKVIEAKKLHKRNGKWI' A
#
# COMPACT_ATOMS: atom_id res chain seq x y z
N ARG A 1 8.12 -8.16 5.82
CA ARG A 1 7.31 -7.22 6.66
C ARG A 1 6.42 -6.39 5.73
N TYR A 2 5.19 -6.08 6.12
CA TYR A 2 4.30 -5.24 5.31
C TYR A 2 4.09 -3.87 5.97
N ARG A 3 4.03 -2.81 5.16
CA ARG A 3 3.53 -1.49 5.58
C ARG A 3 2.51 -0.98 4.58
N VAL A 4 1.47 -0.32 5.07
CA VAL A 4 0.49 0.35 4.23
C VAL A 4 0.81 1.84 4.22
N LYS A 5 1.07 2.38 3.03
CA LYS A 5 1.21 3.82 2.81
C LYS A 5 -0.11 4.35 2.26
N THR A 6 -0.63 5.38 2.90
CA THR A 6 -1.81 6.12 2.42
C THR A 6 -1.33 7.44 1.85
N THR A 7 -1.76 7.78 0.65
CA THR A 7 -1.51 9.08 0.03
C THR A 7 -2.84 9.69 -0.39
N ILE A 8 -2.93 11.02 -0.36
CA ILE A 8 -4.06 11.76 -0.88
C ILE A 8 -3.54 12.47 -2.12
N LYS A 9 -4.13 12.20 -3.29
CA LYS A 9 -3.79 12.87 -4.54
C LYS A 9 -5.10 13.28 -5.21
N ASP A 10 -5.23 14.56 -5.55
CA ASP A 10 -6.40 15.11 -6.23
C ASP A 10 -7.71 14.88 -5.44
N GLY A 11 -7.66 15.01 -4.10
CA GLY A 11 -8.79 14.71 -3.21
C GLY A 11 -9.11 13.21 -3.05
N VAL A 12 -8.48 12.33 -3.83
CA VAL A 12 -8.69 10.89 -3.79
C VAL A 12 -7.68 10.23 -2.86
N LYS A 13 -8.20 9.53 -1.84
CA LYS A 13 -7.39 8.69 -0.94
C LYS A 13 -6.94 7.43 -1.69
N LYS A 14 -5.63 7.27 -1.85
CA LYS A 14 -4.99 6.09 -2.45
C LYS A 14 -4.24 5.34 -1.35
N LYS A 15 -4.35 4.00 -1.34
CA LYS A 15 -3.58 3.15 -0.42
C LYS A 15 -2.69 2.22 -1.21
N ILE A 16 -1.48 2.02 -0.72
CA ILE A 16 -0.49 1.13 -1.33
C ILE A 16 0.08 0.26 -0.21
N ARG A 17 0.01 -1.06 -0.39
CA ARG A 17 0.67 -2.03 0.47
C ARG A 17 2.08 -2.28 -0.08
N LEU A 18 3.07 -2.04 0.75
CA LEU A 18 4.48 -2.26 0.44
C LEU A 18 4.98 -3.47 1.23
N ALA A 19 5.56 -4.44 0.54
CA ALA A 19 6.28 -5.54 1.15
C ALA A 19 7.77 -5.21 1.21
N PHE A 20 8.39 -5.49 2.34
CA PHE A 20 9.81 -5.23 2.60
C PHE A 20 10.55 -6.54 2.88
N SER A 21 11.72 -6.68 2.26
CA SER A 21 12.69 -7.74 2.56
C SER A 21 13.15 -7.62 4.01
N ALA A 22 13.17 -8.74 4.73
CA ALA A 22 13.62 -8.75 6.13
C ALA A 22 15.13 -8.48 6.27
N LYS A 23 15.93 -8.85 5.27
CA LYS A 23 17.40 -8.72 5.31
C LYS A 23 17.88 -7.31 4.96
N THR A 24 17.27 -6.70 3.95
CA THR A 24 17.74 -5.42 3.39
C THR A 24 16.83 -4.24 3.72
N ASN A 25 15.65 -4.50 4.29
CA ASN A 25 14.59 -3.51 4.53
C ASN A 25 14.23 -2.69 3.27
N LYS A 26 14.52 -3.22 2.07
CA LYS A 26 14.13 -2.64 0.79
C LYS A 26 12.75 -3.15 0.38
N VAL A 27 12.02 -2.33 -0.36
CA VAL A 27 10.72 -2.71 -0.95
C VAL A 27 10.96 -3.80 -2.00
N ILE A 28 10.25 -4.92 -1.88
CA ILE A 28 10.29 -6.03 -2.83
C ILE A 28 8.99 -6.17 -3.62
N GLU A 29 7.88 -5.64 -3.11
CA GLU A 29 6.59 -5.65 -3.80
C GLU A 29 5.78 -4.42 -3.39
N ALA A 30 5.07 -3.83 -4.35
CA ALA A 30 4.15 -2.72 -4.12
C ALA A 30 2.81 -3.00 -4.79
N LYS A 31 1.74 -3.14 -4.00
CA LYS A 31 0.38 -3.38 -4.48
C LYS A 31 -0.53 -2.20 -4.14
N LYS A 32 -1.18 -1.61 -5.16
CA LYS A 32 -2.22 -0.60 -4.95
C LYS A 32 -3.47 -1.27 -4.40
N LEU A 33 -3.92 -0.81 -3.23
CA LEU A 33 -5.17 -1.25 -2.63
C LEU A 33 -6.31 -0.41 -3.19
N HIS A 34 -7.40 -1.07 -3.55
CA HIS A 34 -8.60 -0.44 -4.06
C HIS A 34 -9.78 -0.75 -3.13
N LYS A 35 -10.78 0.12 -3.11
CA LYS A 35 -12.01 -0.13 -2.34
C LYS A 35 -12.97 -0.97 -3.16
N ARG A 36 -13.46 -2.06 -2.59
CA ARG A 36 -14.60 -2.83 -3.12
C ARG A 36 -15.63 -2.98 -1.99
N ASN A 37 -16.88 -2.57 -2.22
CA ASN A 37 -17.94 -2.53 -1.19
C ASN A 37 -17.49 -1.92 0.16
N GLY A 38 -16.83 -0.76 0.11
CA GLY A 38 -16.36 -0.04 1.31
C GLY A 38 -15.14 -0.64 2.03
N LYS A 39 -14.72 -1.87 1.70
CA LYS A 39 -13.52 -2.54 2.25
C LYS A 39 -12.32 -2.33 1.32
N TRP A 40 -11.13 -2.14 1.89
CA TRP A 40 -9.87 -2.04 1.14
C TRP A 40 -9.32 -3.43 0.86
N ILE A 41 -9.09 -3.76 -0.41
CA ILE A 41 -8.59 -5.07 -0.89
C ILE A 41 -7.35 -4.86 -1.77
#